data_AF-A0A940EGL2-F1
#
_entry.id   AF-A0A940EGL2-F1
#
_cell.length_a   1.000
_cell.length_b   1.000
_cell.length_c   1.000
_cell.angle_alpha   90.00
_cell.angle_beta   90.00
_cell.angle_gamma   90.00
#
_symmetry.space_group_name_H-M   'P 1'
#
loop_
_entity.id
_entity.type
_entity.pdbx_description
1 polymer ?
#
loop_
_entity_poly.entity_id
_entity_poly.type
_entity_poly.pdbx_seq_one_letter_code
_entity_poly.pdbx_strand_id
1 'polypeptide(L)'
;MTVRKYVGISVLASVLSACGGGSSSPTPTPTPAPTPAPTPAPTPAPTPAPTPTPSTVTVSGVVSYDFVPHNSSVGLNYNAIESRTSKGVTVQLLDANQAVLATSETNAQGQYSFDVSANTNVRVRIVAELAGFGEGWQARIIDNTSSDAVYVIDGGLVSSGTSNSQRNIHAPSGWGGSSYTSARVAAPLAMLDTVYSAMQLVRSVDASASFAELNINWSINNRPVAGSDLSTGNIGTSFFRRSNNRNDLFILGAEGTDTDEYDRHVIAHEWGHYFEANFSRSDSTGGPHSIGDVLDMRLAFGEGWGNGLAGIIHQDPVYHDSLGARQASGFNFDVDRNNNPADNPGWYSEGSVQAIVYDLFDTEEEAGIDTVALGFGPIYQVMTNEQKDTELVTSIFSFVSALKANNPQSADAIDTLVSGQNIVSNTIDARGSTETNNAGNANLLPIYTEVSANGNPVNVCLTDALGTRNRSGNRRFLTLNISSAGNYQFSAVRSPSGSNNSDPDISILQQGNTIRNFEGTAANTEVGSVNLSAGNYVIVLSDFNFVGNRSPRDSVSCFNVTVQ
;
A
#
# COMPACT_ATOMS: atom_id res chain seq x y z
N MET A 1 -23.66 33.14 66.70
CA MET A 1 -24.39 33.14 65.41
C MET A 1 -24.21 31.76 64.76
N THR A 2 -25.09 31.19 63.92
CA THR A 2 -26.54 31.38 63.66
C THR A 2 -27.00 30.27 62.69
N VAL A 3 -27.89 29.33 63.12
CA VAL A 3 -28.86 28.57 62.27
C VAL A 3 -28.25 27.52 61.27
N ARG A 4 -28.87 26.45 60.73
CA ARG A 4 -30.23 25.80 60.63
C ARG A 4 -30.02 24.26 60.84
N LYS A 5 -30.89 23.36 61.34
CA LYS A 5 -32.36 23.14 61.48
C LYS A 5 -33.08 22.29 60.38
N TYR A 6 -33.26 20.99 60.71
CA TYR A 6 -34.42 20.08 60.53
C TYR A 6 -35.06 19.70 59.16
N VAL A 7 -35.15 18.38 58.91
CA VAL A 7 -36.30 17.50 58.54
C VAL A 7 -35.95 16.06 59.05
N GLY A 8 -36.82 15.08 59.37
CA GLY A 8 -38.28 15.05 59.64
C GLY A 8 -38.98 13.72 59.22
N ILE A 9 -39.86 13.16 60.09
CA ILE A 9 -40.85 12.05 59.86
C ILE A 9 -40.26 10.60 59.72
N SER A 10 -40.77 9.44 60.22
CA SER A 10 -41.97 8.94 60.99
C SER A 10 -42.97 8.07 60.16
N VAL A 11 -43.61 6.94 60.59
CA VAL A 11 -43.67 6.16 61.87
C VAL A 11 -44.36 4.75 61.70
N LEU A 12 -44.44 3.91 62.77
CA LEU A 12 -45.30 2.68 63.00
C LEU A 12 -44.84 1.32 62.35
N ALA A 13 -45.18 0.10 62.86
CA ALA A 13 -46.02 -0.35 64.00
C ALA A 13 -45.62 -1.73 64.64
N SER A 14 -45.59 -1.80 65.99
CA SER A 14 -46.13 -2.79 66.99
C SER A 14 -46.26 -4.32 66.73
N VAL A 15 -46.26 -5.25 67.71
CA VAL A 15 -47.13 -5.42 68.93
C VAL A 15 -46.59 -6.45 70.00
N LEU A 16 -46.73 -6.11 71.30
CA LEU A 16 -46.82 -6.91 72.57
C LEU A 16 -45.68 -7.79 73.17
N SER A 17 -45.84 -8.05 74.49
CA SER A 17 -44.94 -8.71 75.47
C SER A 17 -45.74 -9.42 76.59
N ALA A 18 -45.15 -10.36 77.37
CA ALA A 18 -45.26 -10.45 78.86
C ALA A 18 -44.79 -11.79 79.52
N CYS A 19 -44.54 -11.73 80.84
CA CYS A 19 -44.13 -12.69 81.89
C CYS A 19 -44.75 -14.12 81.92
N GLY A 20 -44.28 -15.10 82.72
CA GLY A 20 -43.08 -15.17 83.61
C GLY A 20 -43.26 -16.02 84.90
N GLY A 21 -42.18 -16.66 85.40
CA GLY A 21 -42.10 -17.45 86.66
C GLY A 21 -42.57 -18.93 86.57
N GLY A 22 -42.15 -19.88 87.42
CA GLY A 22 -41.12 -19.90 88.48
C GLY A 22 -41.16 -21.20 89.36
N SER A 23 -40.21 -21.37 90.30
CA SER A 23 -40.13 -22.44 91.36
C SER A 23 -39.58 -23.84 90.97
N SER A 24 -39.40 -24.74 91.97
CA SER A 24 -38.26 -25.70 92.01
C SER A 24 -38.43 -27.06 92.73
N SER A 25 -37.82 -28.12 92.16
CA SER A 25 -37.30 -29.38 92.81
C SER A 25 -38.29 -30.38 93.47
N PRO A 26 -37.93 -31.68 93.71
CA PRO A 26 -36.75 -32.47 93.32
C PRO A 26 -37.04 -33.83 92.62
N THR A 27 -35.98 -34.64 92.44
CA THR A 27 -35.85 -36.01 91.88
C THR A 27 -36.74 -37.10 92.54
N PRO A 28 -37.05 -38.24 91.86
CA PRO A 28 -36.09 -39.35 91.70
C PRO A 28 -36.02 -40.00 90.28
N THR A 29 -35.13 -40.98 90.12
CA THR A 29 -34.53 -41.41 88.84
C THR A 29 -34.94 -42.82 88.38
N PRO A 30 -35.14 -43.07 87.07
CA PRO A 30 -35.00 -44.40 86.45
C PRO A 30 -33.66 -44.54 85.68
N THR A 31 -33.05 -45.73 85.74
CA THR A 31 -31.69 -45.99 85.22
C THR A 31 -31.61 -45.98 83.67
N PRO A 32 -30.69 -45.21 83.06
CA PRO A 32 -30.41 -45.29 81.62
C PRO A 32 -29.74 -46.63 81.21
N ALA A 33 -30.05 -47.09 80.00
CA ALA A 33 -29.36 -48.22 79.36
C ALA A 33 -27.88 -47.88 79.02
N PRO A 34 -26.98 -48.87 78.93
CA PRO A 34 -25.56 -48.62 78.66
C PRO A 34 -25.35 -47.90 77.32
N THR A 35 -24.62 -46.78 77.37
CA THR A 35 -24.24 -46.00 76.19
C THR A 35 -23.27 -46.79 75.31
N PRO A 36 -23.47 -46.87 73.98
CA PRO A 36 -22.47 -47.41 73.08
C PRO A 36 -21.13 -46.67 73.22
N ALA A 37 -20.02 -47.39 73.11
CA ALA A 37 -18.70 -46.77 73.12
C ALA A 37 -18.57 -45.77 71.95
N PRO A 38 -17.96 -44.59 72.15
CA PRO A 38 -17.87 -43.59 71.09
C PRO A 38 -17.02 -44.12 69.94
N THR A 39 -17.59 -44.15 68.74
CA THR A 39 -16.84 -44.38 67.49
C THR A 39 -15.69 -43.38 67.43
N PRO A 40 -14.44 -43.80 67.18
CA PRO A 40 -13.34 -42.87 67.01
C PRO A 40 -13.68 -41.84 65.93
N ALA A 41 -13.49 -40.56 66.23
CA ALA A 41 -13.67 -39.51 65.23
C ALA A 41 -12.75 -39.80 64.03
N PRO A 42 -13.25 -39.70 62.78
CA PRO A 42 -12.43 -39.97 61.61
C PRO A 42 -11.20 -39.07 61.63
N THR A 43 -10.01 -39.67 61.51
CA THR A 43 -8.75 -38.93 61.44
C THR A 43 -8.87 -37.89 60.32
N PRO A 44 -8.58 -36.60 60.57
CA PRO A 44 -8.59 -35.59 59.51
C PRO A 44 -7.72 -36.06 58.35
N ALA A 45 -8.27 -36.03 57.13
CA ALA A 45 -7.50 -36.35 55.95
C ALA A 45 -6.28 -35.42 55.90
N PRO A 46 -5.08 -35.94 55.57
CA PRO A 46 -3.88 -35.11 55.54
C PRO A 46 -4.11 -33.94 54.58
N THR A 47 -3.86 -32.72 55.06
CA THR A 47 -3.93 -31.52 54.22
C THR A 47 -3.05 -31.75 52.99
N PRO A 48 -3.58 -31.60 51.76
CA PRO A 48 -2.77 -31.76 50.56
C PRO A 48 -1.53 -30.87 50.64
N ALA A 49 -0.37 -31.42 50.28
CA ALA A 49 0.85 -30.62 50.19
C ALA A 49 0.61 -29.46 49.22
N PRO A 50 1.10 -28.25 49.51
CA PRO A 50 0.88 -27.09 48.66
C PRO A 50 1.43 -27.37 47.26
N THR A 51 0.57 -27.26 46.24
CA THR A 51 0.97 -27.40 44.83
C THR A 51 2.12 -26.43 44.56
N PRO A 52 3.26 -26.89 43.99
CA PRO A 52 4.39 -26.00 43.72
C PRO A 52 3.95 -24.89 42.79
N THR A 53 4.30 -23.65 43.14
CA THR A 53 4.05 -22.48 42.29
C THR A 53 4.79 -22.65 40.96
N PRO A 54 4.16 -22.37 39.80
CA PRO A 54 4.84 -22.42 38.51
C PRO A 54 6.08 -21.52 38.51
N SER A 55 7.21 -22.04 38.03
CA SER A 55 8.42 -21.25 37.81
C SER A 55 8.29 -20.30 36.62
N THR A 56 7.45 -20.68 35.65
CA THR A 56 7.11 -19.94 34.43
C THR A 56 5.60 -19.85 34.29
N VAL A 57 5.13 -18.76 33.69
CA VAL A 57 3.72 -18.47 33.41
C VAL A 57 3.61 -17.88 32.01
N THR A 58 2.51 -18.16 31.33
CA THR A 58 2.27 -17.64 29.97
C THR A 58 1.58 -16.28 30.04
N VAL A 59 2.11 -15.30 29.29
CA VAL A 59 1.51 -14.00 29.01
C VAL A 59 1.12 -13.97 27.55
N SER A 60 -0.19 -13.93 27.27
CA SER A 60 -0.74 -13.92 25.91
C SER A 60 -1.77 -12.82 25.72
N GLY A 61 -2.23 -12.59 24.49
CA GLY A 61 -3.29 -11.62 24.22
C GLY A 61 -3.63 -11.50 22.75
N VAL A 62 -4.63 -10.68 22.45
CA VAL A 62 -4.98 -10.21 21.11
C VAL A 62 -4.53 -8.77 20.94
N VAL A 63 -4.03 -8.43 19.75
CA VAL A 63 -3.79 -7.06 19.28
C VAL A 63 -4.92 -6.67 18.33
N SER A 64 -5.60 -5.58 18.63
CA SER A 64 -6.64 -5.00 17.76
C SER A 64 -6.49 -3.48 17.62
N TYR A 65 -7.16 -2.92 16.62
CA TYR A 65 -7.17 -1.49 16.34
C TYR A 65 -8.55 -1.06 15.85
N ASP A 66 -8.87 0.23 16.01
CA ASP A 66 -10.00 0.86 15.32
C ASP A 66 -9.65 1.04 13.83
N PHE A 67 -10.45 0.46 12.94
CA PHE A 67 -10.45 0.82 11.53
C PHE A 67 -11.65 1.73 11.24
N VAL A 68 -11.42 2.82 10.50
CA VAL A 68 -12.48 3.72 10.05
C VAL A 68 -12.76 3.45 8.57
N PRO A 69 -13.90 2.84 8.19
CA PRO A 69 -14.25 2.63 6.79
C PRO A 69 -14.68 3.93 6.11
N HIS A 70 -14.68 3.97 4.78
CA HIS A 70 -15.30 5.06 4.03
C HIS A 70 -16.83 5.03 4.11
N ASN A 71 -17.47 6.14 3.74
CA ASN A 71 -18.88 6.16 3.33
C ASN A 71 -18.99 5.67 1.88
N SER A 72 -20.12 5.07 1.50
CA SER A 72 -20.38 4.63 0.11
C SER A 72 -20.49 5.77 -0.92
N SER A 73 -20.28 7.01 -0.50
CA SER A 73 -20.00 8.15 -1.38
C SER A 73 -18.53 8.54 -1.25
N VAL A 74 -18.17 9.38 -0.29
CA VAL A 74 -16.79 9.88 -0.09
C VAL A 74 -16.47 10.06 1.40
N GLY A 75 -15.18 10.10 1.72
CA GLY A 75 -14.69 10.40 3.07
C GLY A 75 -14.96 9.29 4.10
N LEU A 76 -14.45 9.48 5.31
CA LEU A 76 -14.48 8.49 6.39
C LEU A 76 -15.81 8.46 7.17
N ASN A 77 -16.20 7.26 7.60
CA ASN A 77 -17.42 6.97 8.33
C ASN A 77 -17.11 6.65 9.80
N TYR A 78 -16.80 7.68 10.58
CA TYR A 78 -16.55 7.59 12.02
C TYR A 78 -17.76 7.11 12.86
N ASN A 79 -18.93 6.85 12.26
CA ASN A 79 -20.06 6.20 12.95
C ASN A 79 -20.03 4.66 12.81
N ALA A 80 -19.18 4.13 11.94
CA ALA A 80 -19.05 2.71 11.62
C ALA A 80 -17.64 2.18 11.92
N ILE A 81 -16.99 2.69 12.97
CA ILE A 81 -15.65 2.24 13.38
C ILE A 81 -15.69 0.75 13.75
N GLU A 82 -14.79 -0.02 13.15
CA GLU A 82 -14.67 -1.47 13.32
C GLU A 82 -13.46 -1.82 14.19
N SER A 83 -13.57 -2.77 15.12
CA SER A 83 -12.38 -3.31 15.79
C SER A 83 -11.80 -4.47 14.97
N ARG A 84 -10.68 -4.23 14.28
CA ARG A 84 -9.97 -5.22 13.46
C ARG A 84 -8.76 -5.77 14.20
N THR A 85 -8.33 -7.00 13.87
CA THR A 85 -7.15 -7.64 14.49
C THR A 85 -5.89 -7.41 13.65
N SER A 86 -4.78 -7.08 14.30
CA SER A 86 -3.51 -6.78 13.62
C SER A 86 -2.74 -8.06 13.33
N LYS A 87 -2.41 -8.34 12.06
CA LYS A 87 -1.87 -9.63 11.58
C LYS A 87 -0.38 -9.51 11.25
N GLY A 88 0.45 -10.47 11.64
CA GLY A 88 1.90 -10.49 11.35
C GLY A 88 2.72 -9.39 12.03
N VAL A 89 2.14 -8.66 12.99
CA VAL A 89 2.76 -7.49 13.62
C VAL A 89 3.67 -7.92 14.77
N THR A 90 4.84 -7.29 14.85
CA THR A 90 5.88 -7.58 15.85
C THR A 90 5.44 -7.18 17.25
N VAL A 91 5.56 -8.12 18.19
CA VAL A 91 5.26 -7.97 19.62
C VAL A 91 6.51 -8.28 20.43
N GLN A 92 6.85 -7.40 21.37
CA GLN A 92 7.97 -7.56 22.29
C GLN A 92 7.46 -7.67 23.73
N LEU A 93 8.06 -8.58 24.51
CA LEU A 93 7.94 -8.60 25.96
C LEU A 93 9.15 -7.88 26.56
N LEU A 94 8.90 -6.79 27.28
CA LEU A 94 9.93 -5.95 27.89
C LEU A 94 9.96 -6.11 29.41
N ASP A 95 11.14 -5.98 30.01
CA ASP A 95 11.27 -5.89 31.47
C ASP A 95 11.01 -4.46 32.01
N ALA A 96 11.17 -4.27 33.32
CA ALA A 96 11.02 -2.97 33.98
C ALA A 96 12.08 -1.91 33.57
N ASN A 97 13.16 -2.31 32.91
CA ASN A 97 14.23 -1.45 32.39
C ASN A 97 14.10 -1.18 30.87
N GLN A 98 13.02 -1.67 30.23
CA GLN A 98 12.81 -1.70 28.77
C GLN A 98 13.78 -2.62 27.99
N ALA A 99 14.45 -3.56 28.63
CA ALA A 99 15.19 -4.60 27.93
C ALA A 99 14.21 -5.62 27.31
N VAL A 100 14.43 -6.00 26.05
CA VAL A 100 13.64 -7.03 25.36
C VAL A 100 13.98 -8.39 25.97
N LEU A 101 12.97 -9.06 26.55
CA LEU A 101 13.06 -10.42 27.08
C LEU A 101 12.70 -11.47 26.03
N ALA A 102 11.74 -11.15 25.15
CA ALA A 102 11.29 -12.01 24.06
C ALA A 102 10.63 -11.19 22.95
N THR A 103 10.58 -11.77 21.75
CA THR A 103 9.88 -11.23 20.58
C THR A 103 9.03 -12.34 19.95
N SER A 104 7.84 -11.99 19.45
CA SER A 104 6.87 -12.84 18.77
C SER A 104 6.17 -11.99 17.71
N GLU A 105 5.49 -12.61 16.76
CA GLU A 105 4.52 -11.91 15.89
C GLU A 105 3.09 -12.22 16.33
N THR A 106 2.13 -11.47 15.80
CA THR A 106 0.70 -11.83 15.88
C THR A 106 0.29 -12.80 14.77
N ASN A 107 -0.49 -13.83 15.11
CA ASN A 107 -1.08 -14.71 14.10
C ASN A 107 -2.22 -14.03 13.31
N ALA A 108 -2.84 -14.75 12.38
CA ALA A 108 -3.96 -14.28 11.56
C ALA A 108 -5.25 -13.93 12.36
N GLN A 109 -5.28 -14.18 13.67
CA GLN A 109 -6.34 -13.79 14.60
C GLN A 109 -5.88 -12.69 15.59
N GLY A 110 -4.75 -12.04 15.31
CA GLY A 110 -4.14 -11.01 16.15
C GLY A 110 -3.51 -11.53 17.45
N GLN A 111 -3.36 -12.84 17.63
CA GLN A 111 -2.93 -13.43 18.89
C GLN A 111 -1.42 -13.53 19.00
N TYR A 112 -0.89 -13.25 20.19
CA TYR A 112 0.52 -13.44 20.56
C TYR A 112 0.64 -14.21 21.89
N SER A 113 1.80 -14.80 22.18
CA SER A 113 2.06 -15.50 23.45
C SER A 113 3.55 -15.53 23.82
N PHE A 114 3.86 -15.40 25.10
CA PHE A 114 5.20 -15.53 25.68
C PHE A 114 5.16 -16.37 26.95
N ASP A 115 6.16 -17.22 27.18
CA ASP A 115 6.42 -17.78 28.51
C ASP A 115 7.48 -16.96 29.24
N VAL A 116 7.20 -16.60 30.50
CA VAL A 116 8.06 -15.73 31.32
C VAL A 116 8.16 -16.27 32.75
N SER A 117 9.25 -15.99 33.46
CA SER A 117 9.38 -16.35 34.87
C SER A 117 8.24 -15.73 35.72
N ALA A 118 7.73 -16.49 36.68
CA ALA A 118 6.68 -16.04 37.58
C ALA A 118 7.09 -14.81 38.41
N ASN A 119 6.14 -13.93 38.68
CA ASN A 119 6.28 -12.66 39.40
C ASN A 119 7.23 -11.61 38.78
N THR A 120 7.57 -11.75 37.48
CA THR A 120 8.43 -10.80 36.75
C THR A 120 7.62 -9.59 36.30
N ASN A 121 8.04 -8.36 36.63
CA ASN A 121 7.42 -7.13 36.11
C ASN A 121 7.75 -6.98 34.62
N VAL A 122 6.72 -7.14 33.77
CA VAL A 122 6.87 -7.07 32.31
C VAL A 122 5.81 -6.19 31.65
N ARG A 123 6.18 -5.56 30.55
CA ARG A 123 5.34 -4.79 29.63
C ARG A 123 5.25 -5.55 28.31
N VAL A 124 4.10 -5.51 27.66
CA VAL A 124 3.98 -5.91 26.25
C VAL A 124 4.04 -4.63 25.42
N ARG A 125 4.91 -4.62 24.40
CA ARG A 125 5.05 -3.56 23.40
C ARG A 125 4.65 -4.13 22.04
N ILE A 126 3.78 -3.44 21.32
CA ILE A 126 3.60 -3.66 19.88
C ILE A 126 4.60 -2.75 19.17
N VAL A 127 5.30 -3.25 18.17
CA VAL A 127 6.12 -2.46 17.25
C VAL A 127 5.38 -2.41 15.92
N ALA A 128 5.27 -1.24 15.30
CA ALA A 128 4.60 -1.07 14.01
C ALA A 128 5.49 -1.61 12.87
N GLU A 129 5.69 -2.93 12.84
CA GLU A 129 6.67 -3.63 12.02
C GLU A 129 6.23 -5.08 11.70
N LEU A 130 6.34 -5.49 10.44
CA LEU A 130 6.13 -6.86 9.94
C LEU A 130 7.49 -7.56 9.73
N ALA A 131 7.63 -8.77 10.27
CA ALA A 131 8.86 -9.57 10.21
C ALA A 131 8.69 -11.01 9.65
N GLY A 132 7.45 -11.53 9.58
CA GLY A 132 7.15 -12.90 9.13
C GLY A 132 7.32 -13.17 7.63
N PHE A 133 7.92 -12.26 6.88
CA PHE A 133 8.08 -12.31 5.42
C PHE A 133 9.54 -12.48 4.96
N GLY A 134 10.49 -12.67 5.89
CA GLY A 134 11.90 -12.90 5.58
C GLY A 134 12.77 -13.04 6.83
N GLU A 135 14.08 -12.77 6.69
CA GLU A 135 14.93 -12.46 7.85
C GLU A 135 14.85 -10.96 8.16
N GLY A 136 14.83 -10.60 9.44
CA GLY A 136 14.66 -9.20 9.88
C GLY A 136 13.22 -8.70 9.71
N TRP A 137 13.07 -7.40 9.50
CA TRP A 137 11.79 -6.75 9.20
C TRP A 137 11.68 -6.51 7.69
N GLN A 138 10.46 -6.49 7.15
CA GLN A 138 10.21 -6.23 5.72
C GLN A 138 9.37 -4.96 5.50
N ALA A 139 8.49 -4.60 6.42
CA ALA A 139 7.74 -3.34 6.38
C ALA A 139 7.58 -2.74 7.78
N ARG A 140 7.72 -1.42 7.94
CA ARG A 140 7.51 -0.73 9.23
C ARG A 140 7.01 0.71 9.08
N ILE A 141 6.27 1.20 10.07
CA ILE A 141 5.79 2.59 10.13
C ILE A 141 6.77 3.45 10.94
N ILE A 142 7.23 4.55 10.35
CA ILE A 142 8.14 5.53 10.96
C ILE A 142 7.61 6.95 10.85
N ASP A 143 7.92 7.78 11.86
CA ASP A 143 7.64 9.22 11.82
C ASP A 143 8.81 9.98 11.18
N ASN A 144 8.66 10.30 9.89
CA ASN A 144 9.62 11.10 9.11
C ASN A 144 9.83 12.53 9.67
N THR A 145 8.93 13.02 10.55
CA THR A 145 9.09 14.30 11.24
C THR A 145 9.69 14.17 12.65
N SER A 146 9.98 12.93 13.09
CA SER A 146 10.57 12.60 14.39
C SER A 146 11.87 11.78 14.23
N SER A 147 12.68 12.12 13.21
CA SER A 147 13.95 11.45 12.89
C SER A 147 13.80 9.94 12.63
N ASP A 148 12.79 9.56 11.84
CA ASP A 148 12.48 8.20 11.40
C ASP A 148 12.21 7.22 12.57
N ALA A 149 11.66 7.74 13.67
CA ALA A 149 11.30 6.94 14.84
C ALA A 149 10.15 5.95 14.53
N VAL A 150 10.37 4.67 14.81
CA VAL A 150 9.37 3.60 14.63
C VAL A 150 8.22 3.77 15.63
N TYR A 151 6.98 3.67 15.16
CA TYR A 151 5.81 3.72 16.05
C TYR A 151 5.71 2.47 16.94
N VAL A 152 5.40 2.68 18.22
CA VAL A 152 5.25 1.60 19.22
C VAL A 152 4.04 1.84 20.12
N ILE A 153 3.42 0.76 20.59
CA ILE A 153 2.23 0.80 21.46
C ILE A 153 2.54 0.03 22.75
N ASP A 154 2.67 0.77 23.86
CA ASP A 154 3.13 0.23 25.14
C ASP A 154 1.95 -0.08 26.09
N GLY A 155 1.81 -1.35 26.45
CA GLY A 155 0.92 -1.79 27.51
C GLY A 155 1.38 -1.40 28.93
N GLY A 156 0.58 -1.71 29.94
CA GLY A 156 0.98 -1.53 31.33
C GLY A 156 2.20 -2.37 31.71
N LEU A 157 3.10 -1.81 32.53
CA LEU A 157 4.14 -2.59 33.22
C LEU A 157 3.47 -3.32 34.39
N VAL A 158 3.31 -4.64 34.29
CA VAL A 158 2.54 -5.45 35.25
C VAL A 158 3.28 -6.76 35.52
N SER A 159 3.31 -7.20 36.78
CA SER A 159 3.85 -8.51 37.17
C SER A 159 3.18 -9.65 36.38
N SER A 160 3.97 -10.62 35.92
CA SER A 160 3.47 -11.86 35.33
C SER A 160 2.68 -12.72 36.33
N GLY A 161 2.87 -12.51 37.64
CA GLY A 161 2.17 -13.24 38.70
C GLY A 161 2.55 -14.73 38.74
N THR A 162 1.69 -15.54 39.33
CA THR A 162 1.90 -17.00 39.53
C THR A 162 0.98 -17.89 38.70
N SER A 163 0.22 -17.29 37.78
CA SER A 163 -0.73 -17.96 36.89
C SER A 163 -0.70 -17.28 35.53
N ASN A 164 -1.05 -18.01 34.46
CA ASN A 164 -1.13 -17.45 33.11
C ASN A 164 -2.09 -16.25 33.05
N SER A 165 -1.77 -15.25 32.24
CA SER A 165 -2.53 -14.00 32.14
C SER A 165 -2.77 -13.57 30.69
N GLN A 166 -3.96 -13.04 30.41
CA GLN A 166 -4.28 -12.41 29.13
C GLN A 166 -4.10 -10.89 29.23
N ARG A 167 -3.45 -10.28 28.24
CA ARG A 167 -3.11 -8.85 28.16
C ARG A 167 -3.42 -8.32 26.76
N ASN A 168 -4.70 -8.22 26.42
CA ASN A 168 -5.12 -7.69 25.13
C ASN A 168 -4.70 -6.21 25.00
N ILE A 169 -4.23 -5.83 23.82
CA ILE A 169 -3.89 -4.44 23.48
C ILE A 169 -4.83 -4.01 22.37
N HIS A 170 -5.53 -2.90 22.59
CA HIS A 170 -6.41 -2.29 21.61
C HIS A 170 -5.95 -0.85 21.35
N ALA A 171 -5.75 -0.51 20.08
CA ALA A 171 -5.32 0.79 19.61
C ALA A 171 -6.53 1.61 19.14
N PRO A 172 -6.92 2.68 19.86
CA PRO A 172 -8.02 3.53 19.42
C PRO A 172 -7.63 4.44 18.24
N SER A 173 -8.62 4.81 17.46
CA SER A 173 -8.57 5.76 16.34
C SER A 173 -8.17 7.18 16.79
N GLY A 174 -8.42 7.51 18.05
CA GLY A 174 -8.20 8.83 18.64
C GLY A 174 -9.32 9.84 18.37
N TRP A 175 -10.37 9.44 17.64
CA TRP A 175 -11.46 10.31 17.20
C TRP A 175 -12.39 10.74 18.35
N GLY A 176 -12.60 12.05 18.49
CA GLY A 176 -13.46 12.66 19.51
C GLY A 176 -14.87 13.01 19.03
N GLY A 177 -15.36 12.39 17.94
CA GLY A 177 -16.70 12.64 17.39
C GLY A 177 -16.84 13.89 16.52
N SER A 178 -15.82 14.75 16.45
CA SER A 178 -15.84 15.98 15.63
C SER A 178 -14.46 16.51 15.20
N SER A 179 -13.40 15.94 15.75
CA SER A 179 -11.97 16.13 15.49
C SER A 179 -11.20 15.01 16.20
N TYR A 180 -9.93 14.80 15.91
CA TYR A 180 -9.06 13.95 16.71
C TYR A 180 -8.74 14.63 18.05
N THR A 181 -9.06 13.98 19.17
CA THR A 181 -8.88 14.53 20.53
C THR A 181 -7.83 13.80 21.36
N SER A 182 -7.24 12.75 20.79
CA SER A 182 -6.14 11.98 21.37
C SER A 182 -5.29 11.37 20.25
N ALA A 183 -4.16 10.75 20.59
CA ALA A 183 -3.26 10.17 19.59
C ALA A 183 -3.98 9.12 18.72
N ARG A 184 -3.70 9.14 17.41
CA ARG A 184 -4.23 8.18 16.42
C ARG A 184 -3.47 6.86 16.48
N VAL A 185 -3.58 6.15 17.61
CA VAL A 185 -2.78 4.95 17.90
C VAL A 185 -3.07 3.80 16.91
N ALA A 186 -4.29 3.76 16.35
CA ALA A 186 -4.70 2.77 15.36
C ALA A 186 -4.02 2.94 13.99
N ALA A 187 -3.70 4.16 13.56
CA ALA A 187 -3.26 4.44 12.19
C ALA A 187 -2.01 3.64 11.74
N PRO A 188 -0.94 3.51 12.56
CA PRO A 188 0.17 2.60 12.24
C PRO A 188 -0.26 1.14 12.03
N LEU A 189 -1.27 0.64 12.72
CA LEU A 189 -1.75 -0.73 12.56
C LEU A 189 -2.70 -0.88 11.36
N ALA A 190 -3.44 0.16 10.99
CA ALA A 190 -4.28 0.19 9.80
C ALA A 190 -3.45 0.13 8.52
N MET A 191 -2.40 0.97 8.39
CA MET A 191 -1.48 0.95 7.26
C MET A 191 -0.77 -0.41 7.11
N LEU A 192 -0.36 -1.04 8.23
CA LEU A 192 0.26 -2.37 8.17
C LEU A 192 -0.73 -3.47 7.77
N ASP A 193 -2.03 -3.36 8.04
CA ASP A 193 -2.99 -4.38 7.61
C ASP A 193 -3.20 -4.38 6.09
N THR A 194 -3.15 -3.19 5.47
CA THR A 194 -3.08 -3.03 4.01
C THR A 194 -1.82 -3.70 3.44
N VAL A 195 -0.64 -3.33 3.97
CA VAL A 195 0.65 -3.85 3.47
C VAL A 195 0.81 -5.36 3.73
N TYR A 196 0.34 -5.86 4.88
CA TYR A 196 0.24 -7.29 5.16
C TYR A 196 -0.63 -8.01 4.11
N SER A 197 -1.78 -7.44 3.76
CA SER A 197 -2.68 -8.00 2.73
C SER A 197 -2.00 -8.06 1.36
N ALA A 198 -1.28 -7.00 0.98
CA ALA A 198 -0.53 -6.94 -0.28
C ALA A 198 0.62 -7.96 -0.35
N MET A 199 1.38 -8.11 0.73
CA MET A 199 2.45 -9.11 0.83
C MET A 199 1.88 -10.54 0.85
N GLN A 200 0.71 -10.76 1.47
CA GLN A 200 0.02 -12.05 1.47
C GLN A 200 -0.57 -12.42 0.10
N LEU A 201 -1.06 -11.46 -0.68
CA LEU A 201 -1.47 -11.67 -2.07
C LEU A 201 -0.30 -12.24 -2.88
N VAL A 202 0.87 -11.61 -2.83
CA VAL A 202 2.08 -12.13 -3.48
C VAL A 202 2.46 -13.52 -2.95
N ARG A 203 2.44 -13.74 -1.63
CA ARG A 203 2.74 -15.07 -1.05
C ARG A 203 1.70 -16.16 -1.34
N SER A 204 0.52 -15.81 -1.84
CA SER A 204 -0.47 -16.79 -2.31
C SER A 204 -0.11 -17.42 -3.66
N VAL A 205 0.70 -16.72 -4.48
CA VAL A 205 1.16 -17.17 -5.81
C VAL A 205 2.65 -17.55 -5.83
N ASP A 206 3.48 -16.86 -5.04
CA ASP A 206 4.88 -17.23 -4.76
C ASP A 206 5.16 -17.24 -3.25
N ALA A 207 5.03 -18.42 -2.64
CA ALA A 207 5.31 -18.62 -1.22
C ALA A 207 6.78 -18.33 -0.81
N SER A 208 7.69 -18.26 -1.78
CA SER A 208 9.13 -17.97 -1.63
C SER A 208 9.52 -16.50 -1.92
N ALA A 209 8.54 -15.65 -2.26
CA ALA A 209 8.76 -14.24 -2.56
C ALA A 209 9.51 -13.52 -1.43
N SER A 210 10.65 -12.92 -1.76
CA SER A 210 11.48 -12.16 -0.84
C SER A 210 11.18 -10.66 -0.95
N PHE A 211 10.70 -10.05 0.12
CA PHE A 211 10.37 -8.63 0.18
C PHE A 211 11.60 -7.83 0.62
N ALA A 212 11.86 -6.70 -0.04
CA ALA A 212 12.90 -5.76 0.37
C ALA A 212 12.40 -4.88 1.52
N GLU A 213 13.31 -4.39 2.37
CA GLU A 213 12.98 -3.45 3.45
C GLU A 213 12.20 -2.23 2.93
N LEU A 214 10.99 -2.01 3.48
CA LEU A 214 10.08 -0.91 3.16
C LEU A 214 9.79 -0.04 4.40
N ASN A 215 10.14 1.24 4.32
CA ASN A 215 9.78 2.23 5.35
C ASN A 215 8.49 2.93 4.93
N ILE A 216 7.52 3.02 5.82
CA ILE A 216 6.24 3.72 5.59
C ILE A 216 6.26 4.97 6.47
N ASN A 217 6.47 6.10 5.82
CA ASN A 217 6.72 7.40 6.43
C ASN A 217 5.38 8.11 6.63
N TRP A 218 4.86 8.10 7.85
CA TRP A 218 3.59 8.72 8.21
C TRP A 218 3.74 9.59 9.46
N SER A 219 3.00 10.70 9.50
CA SER A 219 2.94 11.57 10.67
C SER A 219 1.66 12.41 10.64
N ILE A 220 1.22 12.90 11.81
CA ILE A 220 0.18 13.94 11.92
C ILE A 220 0.57 15.25 11.20
N ASN A 221 1.86 15.40 10.90
CA ASN A 221 2.44 16.56 10.21
C ASN A 221 2.48 16.39 8.68
N ASN A 222 2.26 15.19 8.13
CA ASN A 222 2.36 14.93 6.69
C ASN A 222 1.17 15.53 5.96
N ARG A 223 1.44 16.55 5.13
CA ARG A 223 0.44 17.44 4.52
C ARG A 223 0.67 17.64 3.02
N PRO A 224 -0.38 17.93 2.24
CA PRO A 224 -0.29 18.18 0.80
C PRO A 224 0.23 19.61 0.52
N VAL A 225 1.45 19.89 0.97
CA VAL A 225 2.17 21.15 0.76
C VAL A 225 3.36 20.91 -0.16
N ALA A 226 3.37 21.58 -1.32
CA ALA A 226 4.46 21.48 -2.28
C ALA A 226 5.76 22.11 -1.75
N GLY A 227 6.87 21.38 -1.91
CA GLY A 227 8.20 21.74 -1.44
C GLY A 227 8.77 20.63 -0.56
N SER A 228 9.66 19.82 -1.12
CA SER A 228 10.00 18.45 -0.68
C SER A 228 10.82 18.33 0.62
N ASP A 229 10.51 19.11 1.64
CA ASP A 229 11.03 18.90 2.99
C ASP A 229 10.19 17.85 3.73
N LEU A 230 10.49 16.60 3.43
CA LEU A 230 9.85 15.44 4.04
C LEU A 230 10.14 15.35 5.55
N SER A 231 11.19 16.02 6.04
CA SER A 231 11.53 16.06 7.48
C SER A 231 10.62 16.99 8.30
N THR A 232 9.84 17.86 7.65
CA THR A 232 8.80 18.69 8.29
C THR A 232 7.39 18.37 7.80
N GLY A 233 7.22 17.24 7.11
CA GLY A 233 5.93 16.73 6.64
C GLY A 233 5.40 17.38 5.35
N ASN A 234 6.20 18.19 4.66
CA ASN A 234 5.82 18.75 3.35
C ASN A 234 6.02 17.70 2.25
N ILE A 235 5.09 16.74 2.17
CA ILE A 235 5.19 15.62 1.22
C ILE A 235 4.43 15.90 -0.09
N GLY A 236 3.41 16.77 -0.06
CA GLY A 236 2.73 17.30 -1.26
C GLY A 236 1.61 16.42 -1.79
N THR A 237 1.81 15.10 -1.78
CA THR A 237 0.83 14.02 -1.96
C THR A 237 1.35 12.81 -1.17
N SER A 238 0.57 11.73 -1.02
CA SER A 238 1.18 10.41 -0.81
C SER A 238 1.96 9.98 -2.05
N PHE A 239 3.07 9.26 -1.86
CA PHE A 239 3.91 8.74 -2.95
C PHE A 239 4.91 7.66 -2.50
N PHE A 240 5.22 6.72 -3.39
CA PHE A 240 6.38 5.85 -3.33
C PHE A 240 7.66 6.53 -3.83
N ARG A 241 8.79 6.24 -3.18
CA ARG A 241 10.12 6.62 -3.66
C ARG A 241 11.17 5.60 -3.26
N ARG A 242 11.85 5.04 -4.27
CA ARG A 242 13.16 4.37 -4.09
C ARG A 242 14.28 5.42 -4.13
N SER A 243 15.15 5.45 -3.13
CA SER A 243 16.31 6.37 -3.07
C SER A 243 17.48 5.72 -2.35
N ASN A 244 18.68 5.73 -2.95
CA ASN A 244 19.88 5.09 -2.39
C ASN A 244 19.66 3.61 -1.95
N ASN A 245 18.82 2.86 -2.71
CA ASN A 245 18.32 1.52 -2.39
C ASN A 245 17.46 1.37 -1.11
N ARG A 246 17.08 2.48 -0.46
CA ARG A 246 15.96 2.49 0.50
C ARG A 246 14.65 2.55 -0.28
N ASN A 247 13.65 1.76 0.14
CA ASN A 247 12.26 1.96 -0.24
C ASN A 247 11.55 2.82 0.82
N ASP A 248 10.90 3.89 0.39
CA ASP A 248 10.01 4.73 1.18
C ASP A 248 8.62 4.77 0.54
N LEU A 249 7.56 4.47 1.30
CA LEU A 249 6.23 5.04 1.09
C LEU A 249 6.15 6.33 1.93
N PHE A 250 5.56 7.40 1.42
CA PHE A 250 5.17 8.59 2.19
C PHE A 250 3.65 8.69 2.19
N ILE A 251 3.04 8.80 3.37
CA ILE A 251 1.59 8.74 3.59
C ILE A 251 1.11 10.02 4.28
N LEU A 252 0.03 10.64 3.80
CA LEU A 252 -0.56 11.84 4.40
C LEU A 252 -1.25 11.56 5.73
N GLY A 253 -1.39 12.62 6.53
CA GLY A 253 -1.92 12.52 7.89
C GLY A 253 -2.37 13.85 8.48
N ALA A 254 -2.58 14.90 7.68
CA ALA A 254 -2.97 16.23 8.14
C ALA A 254 -4.49 16.36 8.34
N GLU A 255 -4.94 16.25 9.59
CA GLU A 255 -6.37 16.36 9.95
C GLU A 255 -7.04 17.59 9.31
N GLY A 256 -8.23 17.38 8.76
CA GLY A 256 -9.03 18.46 8.18
C GLY A 256 -8.53 18.94 6.81
N THR A 257 -7.44 18.36 6.31
CA THR A 257 -6.89 18.60 4.98
C THR A 257 -6.95 17.32 4.16
N ASP A 258 -6.29 16.26 4.63
CA ASP A 258 -5.93 15.08 3.84
C ASP A 258 -5.29 14.00 4.75
N THR A 259 -5.81 12.77 4.80
CA THR A 259 -5.36 11.75 5.77
C THR A 259 -5.51 10.30 5.29
N ASP A 260 -4.51 9.79 4.58
CA ASP A 260 -4.50 8.45 3.98
C ASP A 260 -4.42 7.25 4.96
N GLU A 261 -4.36 7.47 6.28
CA GLU A 261 -4.10 6.42 7.27
C GLU A 261 -5.13 5.28 7.33
N TYR A 262 -6.34 5.48 6.78
CA TYR A 262 -7.35 4.44 6.59
C TYR A 262 -7.69 4.19 5.11
N ASP A 263 -7.05 4.91 4.19
CA ASP A 263 -7.43 4.99 2.79
C ASP A 263 -6.69 3.90 2.04
N ARG A 264 -7.24 2.69 2.20
CA ARG A 264 -6.57 1.41 1.89
C ARG A 264 -6.09 1.33 0.45
N HIS A 265 -6.82 1.93 -0.49
CA HIS A 265 -6.45 1.93 -1.90
C HIS A 265 -5.26 2.85 -2.18
N VAL A 266 -5.17 4.03 -1.56
CA VAL A 266 -4.00 4.92 -1.68
C VAL A 266 -2.74 4.21 -1.17
N ILE A 267 -2.79 3.63 0.03
CA ILE A 267 -1.64 2.91 0.61
C ILE A 267 -1.25 1.69 -0.28
N ALA A 268 -2.22 1.02 -0.91
CA ALA A 268 -1.98 -0.13 -1.78
C ALA A 268 -1.48 0.26 -3.19
N HIS A 269 -1.91 1.40 -3.73
CA HIS A 269 -1.39 1.98 -4.97
C HIS A 269 0.11 2.25 -4.85
N GLU A 270 0.53 2.94 -3.78
CA GLU A 270 1.94 3.20 -3.53
C GLU A 270 2.75 1.91 -3.24
N TRP A 271 2.10 0.91 -2.65
CA TRP A 271 2.69 -0.42 -2.53
C TRP A 271 2.86 -1.10 -3.92
N GLY A 272 1.99 -0.81 -4.89
CA GLY A 272 2.12 -1.23 -6.29
C GLY A 272 3.39 -0.70 -6.96
N HIS A 273 3.77 0.56 -6.71
CA HIS A 273 5.05 1.10 -7.16
C HIS A 273 6.26 0.53 -6.39
N TYR A 274 6.11 0.25 -5.08
CA TYR A 274 7.11 -0.54 -4.35
C TYR A 274 7.29 -1.94 -4.98
N PHE A 275 6.20 -2.57 -5.42
CA PHE A 275 6.22 -3.85 -6.12
C PHE A 275 6.92 -3.73 -7.47
N GLU A 276 6.59 -2.72 -8.29
CA GLU A 276 7.31 -2.46 -9.56
C GLU A 276 8.81 -2.30 -9.32
N ALA A 277 9.19 -1.55 -8.29
CA ALA A 277 10.58 -1.22 -8.00
C ALA A 277 11.41 -2.34 -7.37
N ASN A 278 10.82 -3.49 -7.00
CA ASN A 278 11.52 -4.58 -6.30
C ASN A 278 11.23 -5.98 -6.89
N PHE A 279 10.01 -6.24 -7.35
CA PHE A 279 9.61 -7.51 -7.98
C PHE A 279 9.65 -7.44 -9.52
N SER A 280 9.26 -6.31 -10.10
CA SER A 280 9.19 -6.08 -11.56
C SER A 280 10.23 -5.04 -12.01
N ARG A 281 9.85 -4.15 -12.93
CA ARG A 281 10.53 -2.91 -13.33
C ARG A 281 9.45 -1.84 -13.59
N SER A 282 9.78 -0.57 -13.38
CA SER A 282 9.01 0.56 -13.94
C SER A 282 9.94 1.51 -14.68
N ASP A 283 9.54 1.92 -15.88
CA ASP A 283 10.21 3.00 -16.62
C ASP A 283 9.41 4.31 -16.57
N SER A 284 8.43 4.43 -15.65
CA SER A 284 7.60 5.62 -15.44
C SER A 284 8.45 6.88 -15.16
N THR A 285 8.01 8.02 -15.66
CA THR A 285 8.60 9.34 -15.31
C THR A 285 7.97 9.97 -14.06
N GLY A 286 6.87 9.39 -13.57
CA GLY A 286 6.02 9.96 -12.53
C GLY A 286 5.54 11.39 -12.81
N GLY A 287 5.14 12.06 -11.73
CA GLY A 287 4.75 13.47 -11.72
C GLY A 287 3.25 13.69 -11.91
N PRO A 288 2.78 14.94 -11.71
CA PRO A 288 1.36 15.24 -11.60
C PRO A 288 0.57 14.81 -12.84
N HIS A 289 -0.55 14.14 -12.60
CA HIS A 289 -1.51 13.64 -13.56
C HIS A 289 -2.89 13.61 -12.91
N SER A 290 -3.91 13.19 -13.65
CA SER A 290 -5.27 12.94 -13.20
C SER A 290 -5.97 12.02 -14.20
N ILE A 291 -6.95 11.25 -13.72
CA ILE A 291 -7.78 10.39 -14.55
C ILE A 291 -8.35 11.16 -15.74
N GLY A 292 -8.19 10.61 -16.95
CA GLY A 292 -8.55 11.24 -18.21
C GLY A 292 -7.43 12.01 -18.90
N ASP A 293 -6.25 12.15 -18.30
CA ASP A 293 -5.06 12.65 -18.99
C ASP A 293 -4.58 11.70 -20.10
N VAL A 294 -3.97 12.27 -21.15
CA VAL A 294 -3.36 11.51 -22.26
C VAL A 294 -1.85 11.39 -22.00
N LEU A 295 -1.44 10.34 -21.28
CA LEU A 295 -0.12 10.24 -20.63
C LEU A 295 0.97 9.63 -21.53
N ASP A 296 2.22 9.78 -21.09
CA ASP A 296 3.34 8.93 -21.51
C ASP A 296 3.01 7.47 -21.15
N MET A 297 3.12 6.53 -22.09
CA MET A 297 2.62 5.15 -21.92
C MET A 297 3.25 4.38 -20.73
N ARG A 298 4.43 4.81 -20.28
CA ARG A 298 5.12 4.24 -19.11
C ARG A 298 4.52 4.76 -17.80
N LEU A 299 4.02 5.99 -17.81
CA LEU A 299 3.28 6.58 -16.70
C LEU A 299 1.89 5.94 -16.62
N ALA A 300 1.14 5.93 -17.74
CA ALA A 300 -0.17 5.25 -17.82
C ALA A 300 -0.13 3.81 -17.31
N PHE A 301 0.94 3.08 -17.63
CA PHE A 301 1.14 1.72 -17.13
C PHE A 301 1.38 1.67 -15.61
N GLY A 302 2.26 2.51 -15.06
CA GLY A 302 2.59 2.50 -13.63
C GLY A 302 1.43 2.92 -12.73
N GLU A 303 0.82 4.08 -12.99
CA GLU A 303 -0.26 4.60 -12.13
C GLU A 303 -1.52 3.71 -12.24
N GLY A 304 -1.83 3.21 -13.45
CA GLY A 304 -2.91 2.26 -13.69
C GLY A 304 -2.66 0.89 -13.05
N TRP A 305 -1.40 0.41 -13.03
CA TRP A 305 -1.00 -0.76 -12.25
C TRP A 305 -1.23 -0.55 -10.75
N GLY A 306 -0.87 0.61 -10.21
CA GLY A 306 -1.13 0.97 -8.81
C GLY A 306 -2.62 0.89 -8.46
N ASN A 307 -3.49 1.50 -9.29
CA ASN A 307 -4.94 1.48 -9.10
C ASN A 307 -5.55 0.07 -9.22
N GLY A 308 -5.22 -0.67 -10.28
CA GLY A 308 -5.73 -2.02 -10.51
C GLY A 308 -5.29 -2.97 -9.39
N LEU A 309 -4.00 -2.95 -9.02
CA LEU A 309 -3.47 -3.76 -7.93
C LEU A 309 -4.12 -3.42 -6.57
N ALA A 310 -4.40 -2.14 -6.30
CA ALA A 310 -5.12 -1.73 -5.09
C ALA A 310 -6.49 -2.39 -4.98
N GLY A 311 -7.25 -2.47 -6.07
CA GLY A 311 -8.50 -3.23 -6.15
C GLY A 311 -8.30 -4.73 -5.88
N ILE A 312 -7.32 -5.35 -6.53
CA ILE A 312 -6.98 -6.78 -6.37
C ILE A 312 -6.62 -7.13 -4.91
N ILE A 313 -5.80 -6.31 -4.25
CA ILE A 313 -5.35 -6.53 -2.86
C ILE A 313 -6.53 -6.52 -1.88
N HIS A 314 -7.56 -5.71 -2.16
CA HIS A 314 -8.69 -5.52 -1.25
C HIS A 314 -9.95 -6.30 -1.62
N GLN A 315 -10.03 -6.82 -2.85
CA GLN A 315 -11.25 -7.38 -3.47
C GLN A 315 -12.41 -6.37 -3.40
N ASP A 316 -12.09 -5.15 -3.82
CA ASP A 316 -12.93 -3.96 -3.68
C ASP A 316 -12.64 -3.01 -4.87
N PRO A 317 -13.51 -2.95 -5.90
CA PRO A 317 -13.24 -2.17 -7.10
C PRO A 317 -13.34 -0.66 -6.89
N VAL A 318 -13.91 -0.20 -5.75
CA VAL A 318 -14.08 1.23 -5.49
C VAL A 318 -12.85 1.81 -4.79
N TYR A 319 -11.97 2.43 -5.57
CA TYR A 319 -10.90 3.26 -5.05
C TYR A 319 -11.47 4.41 -4.22
N HIS A 320 -10.93 4.61 -3.02
CA HIS A 320 -11.35 5.65 -2.08
C HIS A 320 -10.18 6.46 -1.51
N ASP A 321 -10.44 7.74 -1.28
CA ASP A 321 -9.51 8.79 -0.80
C ASP A 321 -10.32 9.77 0.09
N SER A 322 -9.75 10.23 1.22
CA SER A 322 -10.46 11.00 2.25
C SER A 322 -9.87 12.39 2.56
N LEU A 323 -10.64 13.42 2.24
CA LEU A 323 -10.19 14.81 2.19
C LEU A 323 -10.99 15.74 3.09
N GLY A 324 -10.35 16.87 3.39
CA GLY A 324 -10.98 18.07 3.92
C GLY A 324 -11.47 17.95 5.36
N ALA A 325 -12.33 18.89 5.74
CA ALA A 325 -12.77 19.07 7.12
C ALA A 325 -13.43 17.78 7.66
N ARG A 326 -12.86 17.22 8.73
CA ARG A 326 -13.27 15.95 9.35
C ARG A 326 -13.24 14.74 8.41
N GLN A 327 -12.42 14.74 7.37
CA GLN A 327 -12.37 13.66 6.38
C GLN A 327 -13.74 13.36 5.75
N ALA A 328 -14.66 14.34 5.76
CA ALA A 328 -16.05 14.17 5.32
C ALA A 328 -16.24 14.52 3.83
N SER A 329 -15.14 14.64 3.09
CA SER A 329 -15.06 14.80 1.64
C SER A 329 -13.98 13.85 1.11
N GLY A 330 -13.68 13.92 -0.17
CA GLY A 330 -12.80 12.98 -0.85
C GLY A 330 -13.25 12.81 -2.29
N PHE A 331 -12.71 11.79 -2.96
CA PHE A 331 -13.29 11.25 -4.17
C PHE A 331 -13.45 9.72 -4.05
N ASN A 332 -14.11 9.14 -5.04
CA ASN A 332 -14.00 7.72 -5.32
C ASN A 332 -13.89 7.53 -6.83
N PHE A 333 -13.37 6.38 -7.24
CA PHE A 333 -13.56 5.89 -8.60
C PHE A 333 -13.58 4.37 -8.61
N ASP A 334 -14.42 3.83 -9.46
CA ASP A 334 -14.49 2.40 -9.74
C ASP A 334 -13.36 2.04 -10.73
N VAL A 335 -12.60 0.99 -10.44
CA VAL A 335 -11.46 0.57 -11.29
C VAL A 335 -11.91 -0.24 -12.51
N ASP A 336 -13.03 -0.97 -12.42
CA ASP A 336 -13.72 -1.66 -13.52
C ASP A 336 -14.57 -0.67 -14.36
N ARG A 337 -14.00 0.50 -14.70
CA ARG A 337 -14.68 1.49 -15.55
C ARG A 337 -14.41 1.26 -17.01
N ASN A 338 -14.95 0.14 -17.48
CA ASN A 338 -14.80 -0.33 -18.84
C ASN A 338 -15.31 0.66 -19.90
N ASN A 339 -14.40 1.02 -20.83
CA ASN A 339 -14.61 2.00 -21.92
C ASN A 339 -15.19 3.37 -21.49
N ASN A 340 -14.89 3.84 -20.28
CA ASN A 340 -15.44 5.10 -19.76
C ASN A 340 -14.88 6.33 -20.51
N PRO A 341 -15.69 7.14 -21.22
CA PRO A 341 -15.20 8.28 -21.99
C PRO A 341 -14.56 9.40 -21.16
N ALA A 342 -14.82 9.47 -19.86
CA ALA A 342 -14.14 10.44 -18.98
C ALA A 342 -12.66 10.11 -18.78
N ASP A 343 -12.30 8.83 -18.91
CA ASP A 343 -10.95 8.33 -18.64
C ASP A 343 -10.10 8.30 -19.94
N ASN A 344 -10.64 8.81 -21.06
CA ASN A 344 -10.05 8.82 -22.42
C ASN A 344 -9.41 7.46 -22.81
N PRO A 345 -10.20 6.40 -23.04
CA PRO A 345 -9.64 5.05 -23.12
C PRO A 345 -8.62 4.84 -24.26
N GLY A 346 -7.55 4.12 -23.95
CA GLY A 346 -6.44 3.82 -24.85
C GLY A 346 -5.14 3.50 -24.11
N TRP A 347 -4.08 3.19 -24.86
CA TRP A 347 -2.77 2.77 -24.33
C TRP A 347 -2.01 3.84 -23.52
N TYR A 348 -2.52 5.06 -23.50
CA TYR A 348 -2.03 6.25 -22.79
C TYR A 348 -2.88 6.60 -21.57
N SER A 349 -3.90 5.82 -21.23
CA SER A 349 -4.80 6.05 -20.09
C SER A 349 -4.50 5.08 -18.94
N GLU A 350 -4.26 5.65 -17.75
CA GLU A 350 -4.23 4.90 -16.48
C GLU A 350 -5.57 4.20 -16.20
N GLY A 351 -6.69 4.81 -16.59
CA GLY A 351 -8.04 4.24 -16.45
C GLY A 351 -8.27 3.01 -17.33
N SER A 352 -7.64 2.95 -18.51
CA SER A 352 -7.65 1.73 -19.31
C SER A 352 -6.75 0.64 -18.76
N VAL A 353 -5.59 1.00 -18.18
CA VAL A 353 -4.68 0.01 -17.59
C VAL A 353 -5.24 -0.57 -16.29
N GLN A 354 -5.84 0.24 -15.41
CA GLN A 354 -6.36 -0.24 -14.13
C GLN A 354 -7.52 -1.24 -14.31
N ALA A 355 -8.42 -0.99 -15.27
CA ALA A 355 -9.48 -1.92 -15.65
C ALA A 355 -8.85 -3.22 -16.17
N ILE A 356 -8.03 -3.17 -17.23
CA ILE A 356 -7.37 -4.38 -17.77
C ILE A 356 -6.64 -5.17 -16.68
N VAL A 357 -5.98 -4.53 -15.71
CA VAL A 357 -5.31 -5.22 -14.60
C VAL A 357 -6.30 -5.86 -13.61
N TYR A 358 -7.42 -5.22 -13.30
CA TYR A 358 -8.43 -5.70 -12.36
C TYR A 358 -9.31 -6.81 -12.97
N ASP A 359 -9.84 -6.59 -14.17
CA ASP A 359 -10.74 -7.52 -14.89
C ASP A 359 -10.03 -8.85 -15.21
N LEU A 360 -8.70 -8.82 -15.44
CA LEU A 360 -7.88 -10.05 -15.56
C LEU A 360 -7.78 -10.86 -14.26
N PHE A 361 -8.09 -10.27 -13.10
CA PHE A 361 -8.00 -10.92 -11.79
C PHE A 361 -9.34 -11.44 -11.28
N ASP A 362 -10.41 -10.65 -11.39
CA ASP A 362 -11.64 -10.90 -10.64
C ASP A 362 -12.56 -11.94 -11.32
N THR A 363 -13.85 -11.95 -10.99
CA THR A 363 -14.80 -13.04 -11.34
C THR A 363 -16.25 -12.58 -11.56
N GLU A 364 -16.52 -11.28 -11.64
CA GLU A 364 -17.81 -10.82 -12.18
C GLU A 364 -17.78 -10.97 -13.73
N GLU A 365 -18.88 -10.70 -14.45
CA GLU A 365 -18.96 -11.00 -15.91
C GLU A 365 -19.71 -9.89 -16.66
N GLU A 366 -18.94 -8.89 -17.13
CA GLU A 366 -19.41 -7.72 -17.86
C GLU A 366 -19.77 -8.10 -19.30
N ALA A 367 -20.86 -8.85 -19.44
CA ALA A 367 -21.29 -9.64 -20.59
C ALA A 367 -20.97 -9.04 -21.97
N GLY A 368 -19.80 -9.40 -22.51
CA GLY A 368 -19.31 -8.99 -23.83
C GLY A 368 -18.15 -7.98 -23.82
N ILE A 369 -17.63 -7.62 -22.64
CA ILE A 369 -16.39 -6.86 -22.44
C ILE A 369 -15.44 -7.70 -21.59
N ASP A 370 -15.77 -7.98 -20.33
CA ASP A 370 -15.04 -8.98 -19.54
C ASP A 370 -15.64 -10.39 -19.68
N THR A 371 -14.73 -11.36 -19.68
CA THR A 371 -14.93 -12.82 -19.68
C THR A 371 -13.67 -13.55 -19.16
N VAL A 372 -12.72 -12.87 -18.49
CA VAL A 372 -11.30 -13.32 -18.45
C VAL A 372 -10.64 -13.35 -17.05
N ALA A 373 -11.36 -13.92 -16.08
CA ALA A 373 -10.85 -14.32 -14.76
C ALA A 373 -9.59 -15.24 -14.80
N LEU A 374 -8.38 -14.67 -14.89
CA LEU A 374 -7.10 -15.39 -14.77
C LEU A 374 -6.62 -15.51 -13.32
N GLY A 375 -7.04 -14.58 -12.46
CA GLY A 375 -6.50 -14.42 -11.12
C GLY A 375 -5.07 -13.89 -11.10
N PHE A 376 -4.52 -13.70 -9.89
CA PHE A 376 -3.28 -12.95 -9.72
C PHE A 376 -2.01 -13.69 -10.21
N GLY A 377 -2.06 -15.03 -10.37
CA GLY A 377 -0.89 -15.84 -10.74
C GLY A 377 -0.28 -15.47 -12.10
N PRO A 378 -1.04 -15.51 -13.20
CA PRO A 378 -0.56 -15.11 -14.52
C PRO A 378 -0.13 -13.65 -14.60
N ILE A 379 -0.83 -12.74 -13.91
CA ILE A 379 -0.47 -11.32 -13.81
C ILE A 379 0.90 -11.16 -13.12
N TYR A 380 1.09 -11.79 -11.95
CA TYR A 380 2.34 -11.80 -11.21
C TYR A 380 3.49 -12.39 -12.02
N GLN A 381 3.26 -13.48 -12.77
CA GLN A 381 4.28 -14.07 -13.64
C GLN A 381 4.77 -13.06 -14.70
N VAL A 382 3.85 -12.43 -15.44
CA VAL A 382 4.20 -11.45 -16.48
C VAL A 382 4.94 -10.25 -15.88
N MET A 383 4.49 -9.74 -14.75
CA MET A 383 5.16 -8.64 -14.07
C MET A 383 6.57 -9.01 -13.60
N THR A 384 6.77 -10.19 -13.02
CA THR A 384 8.06 -10.58 -12.43
C THR A 384 9.10 -11.10 -13.42
N ASN A 385 8.69 -11.46 -14.64
CA ASN A 385 9.57 -11.98 -15.68
C ASN A 385 9.55 -11.08 -16.94
N GLU A 386 8.54 -11.19 -17.80
CA GLU A 386 8.56 -10.55 -19.12
C GLU A 386 8.53 -9.02 -19.08
N GLN A 387 7.70 -8.41 -18.22
CA GLN A 387 7.62 -6.95 -18.07
C GLN A 387 8.89 -6.38 -17.41
N LYS A 388 9.56 -7.17 -16.58
CA LYS A 388 10.81 -6.82 -15.91
C LYS A 388 12.00 -6.82 -16.86
N ASP A 389 12.11 -7.87 -17.68
CA ASP A 389 13.28 -8.11 -18.54
C ASP A 389 13.11 -7.59 -19.98
N THR A 390 11.94 -7.04 -20.35
CA THR A 390 11.66 -6.52 -21.69
C THR A 390 12.72 -5.54 -22.18
N GLU A 391 13.20 -5.73 -23.42
CA GLU A 391 14.20 -4.86 -24.08
C GLU A 391 13.65 -3.46 -24.39
N LEU A 392 12.33 -3.34 -24.46
CA LEU A 392 11.59 -2.12 -24.70
C LEU A 392 11.36 -1.35 -23.38
N VAL A 393 10.55 -0.28 -23.40
CA VAL A 393 10.07 0.34 -22.14
C VAL A 393 8.73 -0.25 -21.69
N THR A 394 8.54 -0.33 -20.37
CA THR A 394 7.35 -0.89 -19.72
C THR A 394 6.08 -0.18 -20.18
N SER A 395 5.11 -0.96 -20.65
CA SER A 395 3.86 -0.46 -21.24
C SER A 395 2.78 -1.54 -21.23
N ILE A 396 1.53 -1.15 -21.50
CA ILE A 396 0.43 -2.10 -21.69
C ILE A 396 0.69 -3.07 -22.87
N PHE A 397 1.40 -2.62 -23.91
CA PHE A 397 1.79 -3.45 -25.06
C PHE A 397 2.72 -4.60 -24.67
N SER A 398 3.73 -4.33 -23.84
CA SER A 398 4.66 -5.35 -23.37
C SER A 398 4.00 -6.32 -22.40
N PHE A 399 3.13 -5.82 -21.52
CA PHE A 399 2.35 -6.64 -20.59
C PHE A 399 1.36 -7.57 -21.31
N VAL A 400 0.46 -7.03 -22.13
CA VAL A 400 -0.61 -7.82 -22.79
C VAL A 400 -0.03 -8.84 -23.78
N SER A 401 0.99 -8.47 -24.56
CA SER A 401 1.59 -9.42 -25.53
C SER A 401 2.28 -10.61 -24.83
N ALA A 402 2.96 -10.38 -23.70
CA ALA A 402 3.49 -11.45 -22.86
C ALA A 402 2.38 -12.28 -22.20
N LEU A 403 1.33 -11.64 -21.67
CA LEU A 403 0.21 -12.32 -21.04
C LEU A 403 -0.53 -13.25 -22.00
N LYS A 404 -0.80 -12.80 -23.24
CA LYS A 404 -1.39 -13.64 -24.30
C LYS A 404 -0.48 -14.79 -24.71
N ALA A 405 0.84 -14.57 -24.77
CA ALA A 405 1.81 -15.62 -25.08
C ALA A 405 1.86 -16.72 -24.00
N ASN A 406 1.72 -16.32 -22.73
CA ASN A 406 1.68 -17.24 -21.58
C ASN A 406 0.29 -17.88 -21.37
N ASN A 407 -0.78 -17.28 -21.89
CA ASN A 407 -2.17 -17.74 -21.73
C ASN A 407 -2.90 -17.91 -23.08
N PRO A 408 -2.39 -18.74 -24.02
CA PRO A 408 -2.94 -18.85 -25.37
C PRO A 408 -4.38 -19.38 -25.40
N GLN A 409 -4.82 -20.11 -24.37
CA GLN A 409 -6.21 -20.55 -24.22
C GLN A 409 -7.20 -19.41 -23.90
N SER A 410 -6.70 -18.29 -23.37
CA SER A 410 -7.50 -17.11 -22.98
C SER A 410 -7.32 -15.94 -23.95
N ALA A 411 -6.53 -16.09 -25.01
CA ALA A 411 -6.09 -14.99 -25.87
C ALA A 411 -7.25 -14.21 -26.52
N ASP A 412 -8.32 -14.87 -26.95
CA ASP A 412 -9.50 -14.23 -27.55
C ASP A 412 -10.31 -13.41 -26.52
N ALA A 413 -10.30 -13.83 -25.25
CA ALA A 413 -10.98 -13.13 -24.15
C ALA A 413 -10.16 -11.90 -23.70
N ILE A 414 -8.84 -12.06 -23.56
CA ILE A 414 -7.89 -10.94 -23.36
C ILE A 414 -8.03 -9.93 -24.52
N ASP A 415 -8.20 -10.41 -25.76
CA ASP A 415 -8.39 -9.53 -26.91
C ASP A 415 -9.71 -8.77 -26.87
N THR A 416 -10.76 -9.36 -26.33
CA THR A 416 -12.06 -8.71 -26.15
C THR A 416 -11.94 -7.57 -25.15
N LEU A 417 -11.47 -7.86 -23.93
CA LEU A 417 -11.19 -6.90 -22.86
C LEU A 417 -10.33 -5.72 -23.34
N VAL A 418 -9.14 -6.01 -23.89
CA VAL A 418 -8.19 -4.97 -24.31
C VAL A 418 -8.73 -4.14 -25.50
N SER A 419 -9.55 -4.73 -26.37
CA SER A 419 -10.23 -3.98 -27.44
C SER A 419 -11.37 -3.08 -26.91
N GLY A 420 -12.03 -3.46 -25.83
CA GLY A 420 -13.03 -2.64 -25.13
C GLY A 420 -12.46 -1.31 -24.64
N GLN A 421 -11.17 -1.30 -24.29
CA GLN A 421 -10.41 -0.11 -23.90
C GLN A 421 -9.85 0.70 -25.08
N ASN A 422 -10.28 0.43 -26.32
CA ASN A 422 -9.80 1.08 -27.55
C ASN A 422 -8.28 0.94 -27.78
N ILE A 423 -7.72 -0.23 -27.49
CA ILE A 423 -6.33 -0.64 -27.77
C ILE A 423 -6.35 -1.76 -28.83
N VAL A 424 -5.43 -1.77 -29.80
CA VAL A 424 -5.37 -2.85 -30.80
C VAL A 424 -4.79 -4.12 -30.17
N SER A 425 -5.65 -5.10 -29.93
CA SER A 425 -5.37 -6.32 -29.18
C SER A 425 -5.05 -7.54 -30.07
N ASN A 426 -5.88 -7.80 -31.10
CA ASN A 426 -5.82 -8.99 -31.96
C ASN A 426 -4.47 -9.23 -32.68
N THR A 427 -3.67 -8.20 -32.84
CA THR A 427 -2.37 -8.19 -33.52
C THR A 427 -1.28 -7.56 -32.65
N ILE A 428 -1.53 -7.42 -31.34
CA ILE A 428 -0.65 -6.75 -30.40
C ILE A 428 0.71 -7.44 -30.30
N ASP A 429 1.76 -6.64 -30.36
CA ASP A 429 3.12 -7.00 -29.98
C ASP A 429 3.65 -6.02 -28.93
N ALA A 430 4.80 -6.31 -28.33
CA ALA A 430 5.39 -5.46 -27.29
C ALA A 430 5.78 -4.05 -27.79
N ARG A 431 5.79 -3.81 -29.11
CA ARG A 431 6.04 -2.50 -29.74
C ARG A 431 4.74 -1.75 -30.08
N GLY A 432 3.56 -2.34 -29.89
CA GLY A 432 2.30 -1.78 -30.37
C GLY A 432 2.30 -1.51 -31.89
N SER A 433 2.98 -2.36 -32.68
CA SER A 433 3.31 -2.04 -34.09
C SER A 433 2.10 -1.87 -35.02
N THR A 434 0.95 -2.43 -34.66
CA THR A 434 -0.33 -2.35 -35.39
C THR A 434 -1.33 -1.37 -34.77
N GLU A 435 -0.95 -0.62 -33.74
CA GLU A 435 -1.85 0.33 -33.07
C GLU A 435 -2.37 1.41 -34.02
N THR A 436 -3.64 1.77 -33.86
CA THR A 436 -4.38 2.75 -34.66
C THR A 436 -5.01 3.87 -33.84
N ASN A 437 -5.22 3.68 -32.53
CA ASN A 437 -5.62 4.74 -31.62
C ASN A 437 -4.43 5.70 -31.41
N ASN A 438 -4.62 6.96 -31.81
CA ASN A 438 -3.61 8.01 -31.76
C ASN A 438 -3.99 9.17 -30.82
N ALA A 439 -4.96 9.00 -29.92
CA ALA A 439 -5.51 10.06 -29.07
C ALA A 439 -5.99 11.31 -29.85
N GLY A 440 -6.38 11.15 -31.12
CA GLY A 440 -6.71 12.26 -32.02
C GLY A 440 -5.51 13.01 -32.62
N ASN A 441 -4.27 12.64 -32.27
CA ASN A 441 -3.04 13.31 -32.70
C ASN A 441 -2.14 12.38 -33.53
N ALA A 442 -2.05 12.66 -34.83
CA ALA A 442 -1.26 11.86 -35.78
C ALA A 442 0.24 11.75 -35.44
N ASN A 443 0.77 12.60 -34.55
CA ASN A 443 2.16 12.54 -34.10
C ASN A 443 2.43 11.49 -33.02
N LEU A 444 1.44 10.73 -32.54
CA LEU A 444 1.71 9.65 -31.55
C LEU A 444 2.17 8.34 -32.21
N LEU A 445 1.68 8.03 -33.41
CA LEU A 445 1.96 6.77 -34.10
C LEU A 445 3.14 6.88 -35.11
N PRO A 446 3.83 5.78 -35.43
CA PRO A 446 3.82 4.51 -34.69
C PRO A 446 4.40 4.68 -33.28
N ILE A 447 4.04 3.79 -32.35
CA ILE A 447 4.48 3.85 -30.94
C ILE A 447 6.01 3.85 -30.84
N TYR A 448 6.65 2.91 -31.55
CA TYR A 448 8.10 2.92 -31.81
C TYR A 448 8.38 3.16 -33.29
N THR A 449 9.40 3.97 -33.56
CA THR A 449 9.99 4.12 -34.91
C THR A 449 11.29 3.31 -35.00
N GLU A 450 11.57 2.60 -36.09
CA GLU A 450 12.85 1.89 -36.24
C GLU A 450 13.94 2.83 -36.79
N VAL A 451 15.16 2.74 -36.24
CA VAL A 451 16.35 3.40 -36.77
C VAL A 451 17.53 2.43 -36.82
N SER A 452 18.26 2.42 -37.93
CA SER A 452 19.41 1.54 -38.14
C SER A 452 20.72 2.28 -37.94
N ALA A 453 21.71 1.63 -37.32
CA ALA A 453 23.09 2.14 -37.31
C ALA A 453 23.65 2.21 -38.75
N ASN A 454 24.28 3.33 -39.10
CA ASN A 454 24.67 3.70 -40.47
C ASN A 454 23.49 3.74 -41.47
N GLY A 455 22.27 3.94 -40.97
CA GLY A 455 21.05 4.08 -41.77
C GLY A 455 20.82 5.48 -42.34
N ASN A 456 19.76 5.62 -43.13
CA ASN A 456 19.25 6.94 -43.54
C ASN A 456 18.62 7.69 -42.35
N PRO A 457 18.57 9.03 -42.36
CA PRO A 457 17.88 9.79 -41.33
C PRO A 457 16.38 9.47 -41.29
N VAL A 458 15.84 9.26 -40.09
CA VAL A 458 14.41 8.98 -39.87
C VAL A 458 13.74 10.19 -39.23
N ASN A 459 12.62 10.64 -39.79
CA ASN A 459 11.91 11.83 -39.28
C ASN A 459 10.90 11.44 -38.18
N VAL A 460 11.03 12.05 -37.01
CA VAL A 460 10.17 11.80 -35.83
C VAL A 460 9.66 13.13 -35.28
N CYS A 461 8.36 13.21 -35.00
CA CYS A 461 7.68 14.42 -34.50
C CYS A 461 7.26 14.28 -33.03
N LEU A 462 7.58 15.31 -32.24
CA LEU A 462 7.20 15.54 -30.86
C LEU A 462 6.18 16.69 -30.77
N THR A 463 5.38 16.74 -29.71
CA THR A 463 4.35 17.77 -29.52
C THR A 463 4.02 18.03 -28.04
N ASP A 464 3.51 19.24 -27.75
CA ASP A 464 2.87 19.62 -26.47
C ASP A 464 1.36 19.88 -26.58
N ALA A 465 0.72 19.50 -27.71
CA ALA A 465 -0.72 19.69 -27.93
C ALA A 465 -1.61 18.95 -26.90
N LEU A 466 -1.09 17.87 -26.29
CA LEU A 466 -1.74 17.07 -25.26
C LEU A 466 -1.31 17.48 -23.83
N GLY A 467 -0.56 18.59 -23.69
CA GLY A 467 0.07 19.03 -22.45
C GLY A 467 1.59 18.79 -22.43
N THR A 468 2.23 18.95 -21.27
CA THR A 468 3.70 18.97 -21.10
C THR A 468 4.17 18.04 -19.97
N ARG A 469 5.50 17.87 -19.82
CA ARG A 469 6.21 17.05 -18.83
C ARG A 469 6.08 15.53 -19.00
N ASN A 470 4.86 15.01 -18.91
CA ASN A 470 4.57 13.57 -18.81
C ASN A 470 3.39 13.12 -19.69
N ARG A 471 3.07 13.90 -20.73
CA ARG A 471 1.98 13.62 -21.68
C ARG A 471 2.48 12.90 -22.93
N SER A 472 1.57 12.20 -23.59
CA SER A 472 1.85 11.55 -24.86
C SER A 472 2.32 12.55 -25.91
N GLY A 473 3.34 12.17 -26.68
CA GLY A 473 3.96 13.03 -27.69
C GLY A 473 5.01 14.01 -27.17
N ASN A 474 5.13 14.23 -25.85
CA ASN A 474 6.28 14.97 -25.27
C ASN A 474 7.60 14.18 -25.43
N ARG A 475 7.49 12.86 -25.59
CA ARG A 475 8.55 11.91 -25.92
C ARG A 475 8.09 11.03 -27.08
N ARG A 476 9.05 10.53 -27.86
CA ARG A 476 8.84 9.47 -28.86
C ARG A 476 9.93 8.42 -28.70
N PHE A 477 9.56 7.17 -28.94
CA PHE A 477 10.46 6.03 -28.78
C PHE A 477 10.95 5.56 -30.15
N LEU A 478 12.24 5.24 -30.24
CA LEU A 478 12.82 4.56 -31.38
C LEU A 478 13.47 3.25 -30.94
N THR A 479 13.49 2.26 -31.82
CA THR A 479 14.24 1.00 -31.61
C THR A 479 15.49 0.98 -32.49
N LEU A 480 16.58 0.48 -31.92
CA LEU A 480 17.89 0.38 -32.56
C LEU A 480 18.52 -0.98 -32.25
N ASN A 481 18.92 -1.72 -33.29
CA ASN A 481 19.79 -2.89 -33.14
C ASN A 481 21.25 -2.49 -33.45
N ILE A 482 22.16 -2.85 -32.54
CA ILE A 482 23.61 -2.78 -32.76
C ILE A 482 24.11 -4.21 -32.99
N SER A 483 24.71 -4.44 -34.16
CA SER A 483 25.22 -5.76 -34.57
C SER A 483 26.70 -5.99 -34.20
N SER A 484 27.44 -4.93 -33.88
CA SER A 484 28.87 -4.96 -33.53
C SER A 484 29.18 -3.95 -32.43
N ALA A 485 29.98 -4.32 -31.43
CA ALA A 485 30.42 -3.36 -30.42
C ALA A 485 31.30 -2.26 -31.05
N GLY A 486 31.02 -1.00 -30.76
CA GLY A 486 31.64 0.15 -31.42
C GLY A 486 31.27 1.49 -30.80
N ASN A 487 31.92 2.57 -31.27
CA ASN A 487 31.52 3.94 -30.96
C ASN A 487 30.50 4.40 -32.00
N TYR A 488 29.35 4.87 -31.56
CA TYR A 488 28.25 5.33 -32.41
C TYR A 488 27.93 6.79 -32.11
N GLN A 489 27.81 7.60 -33.16
CA GLN A 489 27.33 8.97 -33.11
C GLN A 489 25.82 9.02 -33.31
N PHE A 490 25.14 9.72 -32.42
CA PHE A 490 23.70 9.97 -32.45
C PHE A 490 23.48 11.44 -32.79
N SER A 491 22.48 11.74 -33.61
CA SER A 491 22.06 13.12 -33.85
C SER A 491 20.54 13.25 -33.96
N ALA A 492 19.97 14.34 -33.46
CA ALA A 492 18.60 14.76 -33.76
C ALA A 492 18.61 16.20 -34.27
N VAL A 493 18.38 16.39 -35.57
CA VAL A 493 18.48 17.71 -36.23
C VAL A 493 17.11 18.15 -36.72
N ARG A 494 16.66 19.36 -36.36
CA ARG A 494 15.29 19.82 -36.64
C ARG A 494 14.98 19.88 -38.13
N SER A 495 13.81 19.38 -38.51
CA SER A 495 13.33 19.26 -39.89
C SER A 495 11.84 19.62 -39.97
N PRO A 496 11.41 20.60 -40.79
CA PRO A 496 12.24 21.48 -41.61
C PRO A 496 13.08 22.45 -40.76
N SER A 497 14.23 22.85 -41.29
CA SER A 497 15.08 23.88 -40.69
C SER A 497 14.35 25.22 -40.62
N GLY A 498 14.25 25.84 -39.44
CA GLY A 498 13.54 27.10 -39.25
C GLY A 498 13.72 27.72 -37.86
N SER A 499 13.22 28.93 -37.68
CA SER A 499 13.57 29.87 -36.59
C SER A 499 12.91 29.65 -35.23
N ASN A 500 12.22 28.52 -35.00
CA ASN A 500 11.84 28.15 -33.63
C ASN A 500 13.11 27.65 -32.94
N ASN A 501 13.25 27.83 -31.63
CA ASN A 501 14.33 27.21 -30.86
C ASN A 501 13.76 25.98 -30.14
N SER A 502 13.66 24.85 -30.86
CA SER A 502 13.48 23.56 -30.18
C SER A 502 14.79 23.17 -29.51
N ASP A 503 14.73 22.29 -28.52
CA ASP A 503 15.89 21.97 -27.68
C ASP A 503 15.87 20.44 -27.48
N PRO A 504 16.26 19.66 -28.50
CA PRO A 504 16.09 18.20 -28.48
C PRO A 504 17.04 17.53 -27.48
N ASP A 505 16.54 16.52 -26.76
CA ASP A 505 17.37 15.63 -25.94
C ASP A 505 17.29 14.20 -26.46
N ILE A 506 18.33 13.42 -26.20
CA ILE A 506 18.42 12.00 -26.58
C ILE A 506 18.85 11.17 -25.37
N SER A 507 17.97 10.29 -24.87
CA SER A 507 18.31 9.23 -23.91
C SER A 507 18.40 7.88 -24.63
N ILE A 508 19.46 7.12 -24.37
CA ILE A 508 19.67 5.76 -24.89
C ILE A 508 19.50 4.79 -23.72
N LEU A 509 18.55 3.87 -23.84
CA LEU A 509 18.18 2.87 -22.83
C LEU A 509 18.48 1.44 -23.31
N GLN A 510 18.78 0.55 -22.37
CA GLN A 510 18.88 -0.90 -22.60
C GLN A 510 18.15 -1.62 -21.45
N GLN A 511 17.03 -2.31 -21.74
CA GLN A 511 16.15 -2.92 -20.73
C GLN A 511 15.79 -1.91 -19.61
N GLY A 512 15.19 -0.77 -19.99
CA GLY A 512 14.88 0.36 -19.10
C GLY A 512 16.09 1.20 -18.64
N ASN A 513 17.25 0.59 -18.43
CA ASN A 513 18.44 1.24 -17.86
C ASN A 513 19.03 2.31 -18.80
N THR A 514 19.17 3.54 -18.32
CA THR A 514 19.83 4.63 -19.06
C THR A 514 21.33 4.37 -19.23
N ILE A 515 21.74 4.10 -20.47
CA ILE A 515 23.14 3.95 -20.88
C ILE A 515 23.78 5.33 -21.07
N ARG A 516 23.05 6.26 -21.70
CA ARG A 516 23.55 7.62 -21.93
C ARG A 516 22.43 8.62 -22.20
N ASN A 517 22.57 9.82 -21.63
CA ASN A 517 21.84 11.01 -22.07
C ASN A 517 22.76 11.96 -22.85
N PHE A 518 22.16 12.67 -23.80
CA PHE A 518 22.64 13.88 -24.42
C PHE A 518 21.55 14.95 -24.21
N GLU A 519 21.94 16.06 -23.55
CA GLU A 519 21.10 17.15 -23.03
C GLU A 519 21.79 18.50 -23.33
N GLY A 520 22.22 18.67 -24.58
CA GLY A 520 22.97 19.84 -25.04
C GLY A 520 22.05 21.00 -25.40
N THR A 521 22.29 22.18 -24.81
CA THR A 521 21.47 23.41 -24.99
C THR A 521 21.62 24.08 -26.37
N ALA A 522 21.79 23.29 -27.43
CA ALA A 522 22.05 23.74 -28.78
C ALA A 522 20.75 23.78 -29.59
N ALA A 523 20.15 24.97 -29.67
CA ALA A 523 18.87 25.15 -30.35
C ALA A 523 18.81 24.47 -31.73
N ASN A 524 17.81 23.60 -31.88
CA ASN A 524 17.49 22.79 -33.07
C ASN A 524 18.41 21.59 -33.38
N THR A 525 19.38 21.25 -32.53
CA THR A 525 20.26 20.10 -32.79
C THR A 525 20.83 19.45 -31.51
N GLU A 526 20.72 18.14 -31.41
CA GLU A 526 21.54 17.33 -30.49
C GLU A 526 22.51 16.47 -31.30
N VAL A 527 23.75 16.34 -30.83
CA VAL A 527 24.80 15.47 -31.37
C VAL A 527 25.65 14.90 -30.23
N GLY A 528 25.56 13.59 -30.01
CA GLY A 528 26.29 12.86 -28.98
C GLY A 528 27.03 11.64 -29.54
N SER A 529 27.92 11.04 -28.76
CA SER A 529 28.57 9.77 -29.15
C SER A 529 28.85 8.89 -27.93
N VAL A 530 28.68 7.58 -28.08
CA VAL A 530 28.78 6.60 -26.99
C VAL A 530 29.31 5.25 -27.52
N ASN A 531 30.03 4.50 -26.68
CA ASN A 531 30.41 3.13 -26.99
C ASN A 531 29.27 2.19 -26.61
N LEU A 532 28.75 1.42 -27.55
CA LEU A 532 27.71 0.42 -27.32
C LEU A 532 28.25 -0.99 -27.58
N SER A 533 27.68 -1.97 -26.88
CA SER A 533 27.83 -3.39 -27.21
C SER A 533 26.88 -3.81 -28.34
N ALA A 534 27.05 -5.00 -28.90
CA ALA A 534 25.98 -5.60 -29.69
C ALA A 534 24.75 -5.89 -28.80
N GLY A 535 23.55 -5.61 -29.31
CA GLY A 535 22.30 -5.70 -28.55
C GLY A 535 21.20 -4.78 -29.08
N ASN A 536 20.03 -4.85 -28.46
CA ASN A 536 18.90 -3.97 -28.74
C ASN A 536 18.85 -2.80 -27.75
N TYR A 537 18.47 -1.63 -28.27
CA TYR A 537 18.41 -0.36 -27.53
C TYR A 537 17.12 0.38 -27.85
N VAL A 538 16.57 1.11 -26.87
CA VAL A 538 15.52 2.10 -27.07
C VAL A 538 16.15 3.49 -27.03
N ILE A 539 15.82 4.34 -28.01
CA ILE A 539 16.11 5.77 -27.94
C ILE A 539 14.83 6.47 -27.51
N VAL A 540 14.91 7.28 -26.46
CA VAL A 540 13.87 8.25 -26.11
C VAL A 540 14.31 9.60 -26.65
N LEU A 541 13.55 10.12 -27.61
CA LEU A 541 13.70 11.48 -28.12
C LEU A 541 12.74 12.40 -27.36
N SER A 542 13.24 13.52 -26.84
CA SER A 542 12.42 14.60 -26.26
C SER A 542 12.78 15.97 -26.84
N ASP A 543 11.97 16.97 -26.51
CA ASP A 543 12.31 18.39 -26.64
C ASP A 543 12.17 18.98 -25.24
N PHE A 544 13.23 19.55 -24.66
CA PHE A 544 13.24 20.15 -23.32
C PHE A 544 12.14 21.21 -23.15
N ASN A 545 11.70 21.84 -24.26
CA ASN A 545 10.56 22.75 -24.25
C ASN A 545 9.21 22.08 -23.91
N PHE A 546 9.07 20.77 -24.17
CA PHE A 546 7.86 19.98 -23.91
C PHE A 546 7.96 19.16 -22.63
N VAL A 547 9.14 18.62 -22.29
CA VAL A 547 9.33 17.83 -21.06
C VAL A 547 9.64 18.68 -19.82
N GLY A 548 10.05 19.94 -19.99
CA GLY A 548 10.25 20.89 -18.91
C GLY A 548 8.94 21.43 -18.31
N ASN A 549 9.03 22.06 -17.13
CA ASN A 549 7.88 22.65 -16.44
C ASN A 549 7.44 23.98 -17.10
N ARG A 550 6.67 23.87 -18.18
CA ARG A 550 6.12 25.00 -18.97
C ARG A 550 4.69 24.70 -19.39
N SER A 551 3.88 25.74 -19.61
CA SER A 551 2.55 25.58 -20.21
C SER A 551 2.66 25.10 -21.68
N PRO A 552 1.75 24.24 -22.16
CA PRO A 552 1.70 23.80 -23.56
C PRO A 552 1.42 24.96 -24.51
N ARG A 553 1.85 24.83 -25.76
CA ARG A 553 1.76 25.87 -26.80
C ARG A 553 1.23 25.35 -28.15
N ASP A 554 0.54 24.21 -28.16
CA ASP A 554 0.02 23.52 -29.36
C ASP A 554 1.08 23.46 -30.48
N SER A 555 2.28 23.02 -30.08
CA SER A 555 3.50 23.08 -30.87
C SER A 555 3.93 21.70 -31.32
N VAL A 556 4.64 21.65 -32.45
CA VAL A 556 5.24 20.43 -33.01
C VAL A 556 6.71 20.69 -33.34
N SER A 557 7.59 19.81 -32.85
CA SER A 557 9.02 19.78 -33.15
C SER A 557 9.35 18.45 -33.81
N CYS A 558 9.67 18.46 -35.10
CA CYS A 558 10.10 17.27 -35.84
C CYS A 558 11.62 17.28 -36.09
N PHE A 559 12.24 16.11 -36.00
CA PHE A 559 13.69 15.92 -36.08
C PHE A 559 14.04 14.78 -37.01
N ASN A 560 15.09 14.96 -37.80
CA ASN A 560 15.77 13.88 -38.50
C ASN A 560 16.76 13.25 -37.51
N VAL A 561 16.47 12.03 -37.07
CA VAL A 561 17.32 11.24 -36.17
C VAL A 561 18.29 10.39 -37.01
N THR A 562 19.56 10.33 -36.62
CA THR A 562 20.57 9.45 -37.23
C THR A 562 21.39 8.73 -36.17
N VAL A 563 21.91 7.55 -36.54
CA VAL A 563 22.91 6.79 -35.80
C VAL A 563 23.99 6.36 -36.79
N GLN A 564 25.26 6.69 -36.54
CA GLN A 564 26.42 6.42 -37.41
C GLN A 564 27.53 5.74 -36.63
#